data_AF-A0A2C9EMR2-F1
#
_entry.id   AF-A0A2C9EMR2-F1
#
_cell.length_a   1.000
_cell.length_b   1.000
_cell.length_c   1.000
_cell.angle_alpha   90.00
_cell.angle_beta   90.00
_cell.angle_gamma   90.00
#
_symmetry.space_group_name_H-M   'P 1'
#
loop_
_entity.id
_entity.type
_entity.pdbx_description
1 polymer ?
#
loop_
_entity_poly.entity_id
_entity_poly.type
_entity_poly.pdbx_seq_one_letter_code
_entity_poly.pdbx_strand_id
1 'polypeptide(L)'
;MMVFRSTVLLMGRTIAFIPANQLLVSSVGLPTSDRPVAVLTWRSQMKLLHIDSSILGDNSASRQLSHSVVEAWKAAHPATVVTYRDLANDAISHFSAATLVAAGTAAELRDAAQKHEAQLSAQALAEFKAADTVVVAAPMYNFTIPTQLKAWIDRIAVAGETFRYTEAGPQGLCGGKKVIVVSTSGGLHVGQATGVAHEDYLKVLFGFFGITDVEFVRAHGLAYGEEVRSKAMSDAQAQISQQLFAAA
;
A
#
# COMPACT_ATOMS: atom_id res chain seq x y z
N MET A 1 -44.30 3.35 -10.40
CA MET A 1 -43.93 4.60 -9.69
C MET A 1 -42.55 5.02 -10.20
N MET A 2 -42.44 6.26 -10.67
CA MET A 2 -41.38 6.81 -11.52
C MET A 2 -39.94 6.60 -11.01
N VAL A 3 -39.05 6.12 -11.88
CA VAL A 3 -37.59 6.30 -11.75
C VAL A 3 -37.21 7.49 -12.62
N PHE A 4 -36.83 8.60 -11.99
CA PHE A 4 -36.28 9.77 -12.67
C PHE A 4 -34.91 9.41 -13.27
N ARG A 5 -34.79 9.45 -14.60
CA ARG A 5 -33.50 9.56 -15.29
C ARG A 5 -33.22 11.03 -15.53
N SER A 6 -32.30 11.61 -14.76
CA SER A 6 -31.78 12.94 -15.03
C SER A 6 -30.81 12.87 -16.20
N THR A 7 -31.25 13.33 -17.37
CA THR A 7 -30.39 13.56 -18.55
C THR A 7 -29.86 14.99 -18.47
N VAL A 8 -28.56 15.16 -18.19
CA VAL A 8 -27.92 16.48 -18.34
C VAL A 8 -27.47 16.61 -19.79
N LEU A 9 -28.11 17.52 -20.52
CA LEU A 9 -27.78 17.86 -21.90
C LEU A 9 -26.75 19.01 -21.88
N LEU A 10 -25.47 18.72 -22.07
CA LEU A 10 -24.46 19.74 -22.39
C LEU A 10 -23.85 19.40 -23.75
N MET A 11 -24.01 20.30 -24.72
CA MET A 11 -23.35 20.29 -26.04
C MET A 11 -23.57 19.04 -26.93
N GLY A 12 -24.84 18.67 -27.19
CA GLY A 12 -25.20 17.90 -28.39
C GLY A 12 -24.59 16.50 -28.54
N ARG A 13 -24.08 15.90 -27.45
CA ARG A 13 -23.55 14.52 -27.43
C ARG A 13 -24.36 13.67 -26.46
N THR A 14 -24.96 12.60 -26.97
CA THR A 14 -25.62 11.58 -26.15
C THR A 14 -24.55 10.76 -25.42
N ILE A 15 -24.44 10.91 -24.09
CA ILE A 15 -23.57 10.08 -23.25
C ILE A 15 -24.44 9.01 -22.59
N ALA A 16 -24.24 7.75 -22.94
CA ALA A 16 -24.87 6.61 -22.27
C ALA A 16 -23.95 6.11 -21.15
N PHE A 17 -24.46 6.09 -19.91
CA PHE A 17 -23.80 5.44 -18.78
C PHE A 17 -24.10 3.94 -18.81
N ILE A 18 -23.08 3.10 -19.01
CA ILE A 18 -23.18 1.64 -18.91
C ILE A 18 -22.18 1.15 -17.84
N PRO A 19 -22.64 0.57 -16.72
CA PRO A 19 -21.76 -0.09 -15.76
C PRO A 19 -21.19 -1.39 -16.36
N ALA A 20 -19.92 -1.68 -16.04
CA ALA A 20 -19.05 -2.63 -16.75
C ALA A 20 -19.43 -4.13 -16.68
N ASN A 21 -20.63 -4.53 -16.25
CA ASN A 21 -20.92 -5.94 -16.01
C ASN A 21 -22.32 -6.45 -16.42
N GLN A 22 -22.95 -5.84 -17.44
CA GLN A 22 -24.16 -6.42 -18.06
C GLN A 22 -24.07 -6.39 -19.58
N LEU A 23 -23.63 -7.51 -20.16
CA LEU A 23 -23.88 -7.84 -21.57
C LEU A 23 -25.22 -8.60 -21.63
N LEU A 24 -26.32 -7.86 -21.78
CA LEU A 24 -27.57 -8.42 -22.30
C LEU A 24 -27.65 -8.09 -23.78
N VAL A 25 -27.47 -9.11 -24.61
CA VAL A 25 -27.69 -9.03 -26.06
C VAL A 25 -29.20 -8.86 -26.28
N SER A 26 -29.65 -7.65 -26.61
CA SER A 26 -30.97 -7.42 -27.18
C SER A 26 -30.82 -6.88 -28.60
N SER A 27 -31.21 -7.70 -29.57
CA SER A 27 -31.26 -7.35 -30.98
C SER A 27 -32.42 -6.39 -31.25
N VAL A 28 -32.14 -5.09 -31.33
CA VAL A 28 -33.05 -4.13 -31.96
C VAL A 28 -32.21 -3.27 -32.90
N GLY A 29 -32.51 -3.38 -34.19
CA GLY A 29 -31.81 -2.68 -35.26
C GLY A 29 -31.96 -1.16 -35.13
N LEU A 30 -30.83 -0.46 -35.22
CA LEU A 30 -30.75 0.99 -35.38
C LEU A 30 -29.73 1.30 -36.49
N PRO A 31 -29.87 2.45 -37.18
CA PRO A 31 -29.21 2.71 -38.45
C PRO A 31 -27.70 2.88 -38.29
N THR A 32 -26.97 2.33 -39.25
CA THR A 32 -25.51 2.37 -39.35
C THR A 32 -25.03 3.80 -39.59
N SER A 33 -24.63 4.50 -38.52
CA SER A 33 -23.79 5.69 -38.63
C SER A 33 -22.35 5.32 -38.29
N ASP A 34 -21.47 5.39 -39.29
CA ASP A 34 -20.05 5.02 -39.27
C ASP A 34 -19.16 6.01 -38.47
N ARG A 35 -19.62 6.45 -37.29
CA ARG A 35 -18.82 7.32 -36.41
C ARG A 35 -18.27 6.51 -35.25
N PRO A 36 -16.94 6.51 -35.02
CA PRO A 36 -16.36 5.80 -33.89
C PRO A 36 -16.88 6.39 -32.58
N VAL A 37 -17.56 5.57 -31.79
CA VAL A 37 -17.94 5.91 -30.41
C VAL A 37 -16.68 5.77 -29.56
N ALA A 38 -16.11 6.90 -29.15
CA ALA A 38 -14.99 6.90 -28.21
C ALA A 38 -15.49 6.40 -26.84
N VAL A 39 -15.16 5.14 -26.51
CA VAL A 39 -15.35 4.61 -25.16
C VAL A 39 -14.28 5.24 -24.28
N LEU A 40 -14.63 6.30 -23.57
CA LEU A 40 -13.76 6.89 -22.56
C LEU A 40 -13.70 5.92 -21.37
N THR A 41 -12.70 5.04 -21.36
CA THR A 41 -12.41 4.24 -20.17
C THR A 41 -11.79 5.15 -19.13
N TRP A 42 -12.60 5.57 -18.15
CA TRP A 42 -12.10 6.17 -16.92
C TRP A 42 -11.30 5.10 -16.18
N ARG A 43 -9.98 5.07 -16.40
CA ARG A 43 -9.08 4.34 -15.51
C ARG A 43 -9.07 5.10 -14.19
N SER A 44 -9.57 4.47 -13.13
CA SER A 44 -9.44 5.03 -11.77
C SER A 44 -7.97 5.26 -11.49
N GLN A 45 -7.64 6.48 -11.08
CA GLN A 45 -6.27 6.88 -10.77
C GLN A 45 -5.74 6.04 -9.60
N MET A 46 -4.69 5.26 -9.81
CA MET A 46 -4.12 4.41 -8.75
C MET A 46 -3.42 5.24 -7.68
N LYS A 47 -3.60 4.85 -6.42
CA LYS A 47 -2.94 5.46 -5.28
C LYS A 47 -1.85 4.54 -4.73
N LEU A 48 -0.64 5.05 -4.63
CA LEU A 48 0.49 4.34 -4.06
C LEU A 48 0.91 5.02 -2.75
N LEU A 49 1.03 4.24 -1.68
CA LEU A 49 1.63 4.69 -0.42
C LEU A 49 3.07 4.18 -0.36
N HIS A 50 4.04 5.09 -0.31
CA HIS A 50 5.46 4.78 -0.18
C HIS A 50 5.90 5.09 1.26
N ILE A 51 6.30 4.04 1.97
CA ILE A 51 6.75 4.07 3.36
C ILE A 51 8.24 3.78 3.42
N ASP A 52 8.99 4.69 4.03
CA ASP A 52 10.36 4.43 4.48
C ASP A 52 10.44 4.35 6.00
N SER A 53 11.28 3.45 6.51
CA SER A 53 11.50 3.28 7.95
C SER A 53 12.98 3.19 8.35
N SER A 54 13.90 3.34 7.39
CA SER A 54 15.33 3.27 7.65
C SER A 54 15.87 4.54 8.29
N ILE A 55 16.69 4.36 9.32
CA ILE A 55 17.37 5.44 10.04
C ILE A 55 18.73 5.82 9.43
N LEU A 56 19.10 5.23 8.29
CA LEU A 56 20.44 5.37 7.70
C LEU A 56 20.56 6.49 6.65
N GLY A 57 19.50 7.29 6.45
CA GLY A 57 19.49 8.38 5.46
C GLY A 57 19.94 7.91 4.07
N ASP A 58 20.83 8.67 3.44
CA ASP A 58 21.33 8.39 2.09
C ASP A 58 22.12 7.07 1.97
N ASN A 59 22.67 6.56 3.08
CA ASN A 59 23.35 5.26 3.12
C ASN A 59 22.40 4.05 3.14
N SER A 60 21.09 4.31 3.21
CA SER A 60 20.07 3.27 3.32
C SER A 60 19.84 2.53 2.00
N ALA A 61 20.12 1.23 2.01
CA ALA A 61 19.78 0.34 0.90
C ALA A 61 18.26 0.27 0.66
N SER A 62 17.45 0.22 1.73
CA SER A 62 16.00 0.09 1.59
C SER A 62 15.34 1.35 1.06
N ARG A 63 15.83 2.55 1.40
CA ARG A 63 15.35 3.82 0.81
C ARG A 63 15.70 3.93 -0.66
N GLN A 64 16.94 3.57 -1.03
CA GLN A 64 17.37 3.59 -2.43
C GLN A 64 16.48 2.66 -3.27
N LEU A 65 16.27 1.43 -2.81
CA LEU A 65 15.45 0.45 -3.52
C LEU A 65 13.95 0.77 -3.50
N SER A 66 13.41 1.33 -2.41
CA SER A 66 12.00 1.74 -2.35
C SER A 66 11.70 2.88 -3.32
N HIS A 67 12.60 3.86 -3.44
CA HIS A 67 12.53 4.87 -4.49
C HIS A 67 12.60 4.25 -5.89
N SER A 68 13.52 3.31 -6.15
CA SER A 68 13.58 2.60 -7.44
C SER A 68 12.27 1.87 -7.77
N VAL A 69 11.64 1.21 -6.79
CA VAL A 69 10.32 0.57 -6.97
C VAL A 69 9.27 1.59 -7.37
N VAL A 70 9.20 2.73 -6.68
CA VAL A 70 8.19 3.77 -6.95
C VAL A 70 8.40 4.42 -8.31
N GLU A 71 9.64 4.69 -8.71
CA GLU A 71 9.94 5.27 -10.03
C GLU A 71 9.61 4.29 -11.15
N ALA A 72 9.96 3.01 -11.01
CA ALA A 72 9.56 1.98 -11.96
C ALA A 72 8.03 1.82 -12.01
N TRP A 73 7.36 1.93 -10.86
CA TRP A 73 5.90 1.88 -10.78
C TRP A 73 5.24 3.03 -11.52
N LYS A 74 5.72 4.27 -11.33
CA LYS A 74 5.23 5.45 -12.03
C LYS A 74 5.49 5.38 -13.53
N ALA A 75 6.61 4.80 -13.95
CA ALA A 75 6.88 4.58 -15.37
C ALA A 75 5.86 3.63 -16.01
N ALA A 76 5.48 2.56 -15.31
CA ALA A 76 4.44 1.62 -15.75
C ALA A 76 3.02 2.19 -15.61
N HIS A 77 2.80 3.06 -14.62
CA HIS A 77 1.49 3.64 -14.29
C HIS A 77 1.59 5.17 -14.15
N PRO A 78 1.67 5.92 -15.27
CA PRO A 78 1.96 7.37 -15.23
C PRO A 78 0.93 8.22 -14.48
N ALA A 79 -0.30 7.71 -14.32
CA ALA A 79 -1.36 8.38 -13.57
C ALA A 79 -1.32 8.10 -12.05
N THR A 80 -0.38 7.31 -11.55
CA THR A 80 -0.30 6.99 -10.12
C THR A 80 -0.06 8.24 -9.29
N VAL A 81 -0.88 8.43 -8.25
CA VAL A 81 -0.63 9.43 -7.20
C VAL A 81 0.08 8.76 -6.04
N VAL A 82 1.24 9.29 -5.69
CA VAL A 82 2.09 8.78 -4.62
C VAL A 82 1.89 9.63 -3.37
N THR A 83 1.54 8.98 -2.26
CA THR A 83 1.68 9.53 -0.91
C THR A 83 2.96 8.98 -0.31
N TYR A 84 3.85 9.86 0.14
CA TYR A 84 5.10 9.47 0.79
C TYR A 84 5.03 9.70 2.29
N ARG A 85 5.51 8.74 3.08
CA ARG A 85 5.66 8.90 4.53
C ARG A 85 6.98 8.29 5.00
N ASP A 86 7.79 9.14 5.61
CA ASP A 86 9.09 8.79 6.18
C ASP A 86 8.95 8.60 7.69
N LEU A 87 8.87 7.35 8.13
CA LEU A 87 8.65 7.00 9.53
C LEU A 87 9.90 7.20 10.40
N ALA A 88 11.08 7.38 9.81
CA ALA A 88 12.29 7.68 10.56
C ALA A 88 12.38 9.17 10.90
N ASN A 89 12.00 10.04 9.95
CA ASN A 89 12.04 11.49 10.12
C ASN A 89 10.77 12.07 10.79
N ASP A 90 9.60 11.55 10.45
CA ASP A 90 8.30 11.89 11.08
C ASP A 90 7.79 10.68 11.86
N ALA A 91 8.48 10.37 12.96
CA ALA A 91 8.25 9.16 13.72
C ALA A 91 6.89 9.18 14.43
N ILE A 92 6.14 8.09 14.25
CA ILE A 92 4.89 7.85 14.97
C ILE A 92 5.25 7.42 16.40
N SER A 93 4.61 8.07 17.38
CA SER A 93 4.74 7.73 18.79
C SER A 93 4.39 6.27 19.06
N HIS A 94 5.00 5.69 20.10
CA HIS A 94 4.67 4.33 20.53
C HIS A 94 3.18 4.19 20.84
N PHE A 95 2.59 3.09 20.38
CA PHE A 95 1.23 2.74 20.75
C PHE A 95 1.17 2.49 22.26
N SER A 96 0.43 3.32 22.98
CA SER A 96 0.48 3.39 24.45
C SER A 96 -0.90 3.44 25.08
N ALA A 97 -0.96 3.43 26.42
CA ALA A 97 -2.21 3.65 27.15
C ALA A 97 -2.88 4.97 26.75
N ALA A 98 -2.10 6.04 26.49
CA ALA A 98 -2.62 7.31 26.03
C ALA A 98 -3.29 7.20 24.66
N THR A 99 -2.75 6.38 23.76
CA THR A 99 -3.35 6.09 22.46
C THR A 99 -4.73 5.43 22.61
N LEU A 100 -4.85 4.44 23.50
CA LEU A 100 -6.13 3.75 23.77
C LEU A 100 -7.16 4.69 24.41
N VAL A 101 -6.74 5.48 25.40
CA VAL A 101 -7.62 6.48 26.03
C VAL A 101 -8.10 7.51 25.01
N ALA A 102 -7.22 8.01 24.15
CA ALA A 102 -7.58 8.96 23.10
C ALA A 102 -8.61 8.35 22.12
N ALA A 103 -8.44 7.08 21.73
CA ALA A 103 -9.38 6.37 20.86
C ALA A 103 -10.78 6.22 21.49
N GLY A 104 -10.85 5.96 22.79
CA GLY A 104 -12.11 5.84 23.54
C GLY A 104 -12.74 7.17 23.97
N THR A 105 -12.00 8.28 23.91
CA THR A 105 -12.49 9.62 24.28
C THR A 105 -13.18 10.28 23.09
N ALA A 106 -14.40 10.80 23.29
CA ALA A 106 -15.13 11.53 22.27
C ALA A 106 -14.34 12.76 21.77
N ALA A 107 -14.42 13.08 20.47
CA ALA A 107 -13.50 14.01 19.82
C ALA A 107 -13.48 15.41 20.45
N GLU A 108 -14.63 15.89 20.90
CA GLU A 108 -14.85 17.16 21.59
C GLU A 108 -14.29 17.20 23.01
N LEU A 109 -14.15 16.03 23.66
CA LEU A 109 -13.63 15.89 25.02
C LEU A 109 -12.11 15.69 25.06
N ARG A 110 -11.46 15.53 23.89
CA ARG A 110 -10.02 15.28 23.84
C ARG A 110 -9.22 16.53 24.20
N ASP A 111 -8.22 16.34 25.07
CA ASP A 111 -7.17 17.33 25.27
C ASP A 111 -6.22 17.44 24.06
N ALA A 112 -5.21 18.31 24.14
CA ALA A 112 -4.28 18.53 23.03
C ALA A 112 -3.45 17.27 22.68
N ALA A 113 -2.99 16.50 23.67
CA ALA A 113 -2.19 15.31 23.46
C ALA A 113 -3.04 14.18 22.84
N GLN A 114 -4.27 14.00 23.34
CA GLN A 114 -5.22 13.02 22.81
C GLN A 114 -5.66 13.38 21.39
N LYS A 115 -5.88 14.67 21.08
CA LYS A 115 -6.17 15.13 19.71
C LYS A 115 -5.02 14.78 18.77
N HIS A 116 -3.79 15.04 19.18
CA HIS A 116 -2.61 14.72 18.39
C HIS A 116 -2.48 13.20 18.13
N GLU A 117 -2.60 12.36 19.16
CA GLU A 117 -2.56 10.91 19.03
C GLU A 117 -3.67 10.36 18.11
N ALA A 118 -4.90 10.88 18.26
CA ALA A 118 -6.03 10.50 17.42
C ALA A 118 -5.82 10.91 15.96
N GLN A 119 -5.27 12.11 15.71
CA GLN A 119 -4.95 12.59 14.37
C GLN A 119 -3.86 11.75 13.70
N LEU A 120 -2.76 11.44 14.40
CA LEU A 120 -1.71 10.57 13.88
C LEU A 120 -2.26 9.20 13.49
N SER A 121 -3.09 8.62 14.34
CA SER A 121 -3.72 7.31 14.10
C SER A 121 -4.66 7.35 12.89
N ALA A 122 -5.54 8.36 12.85
CA ALA A 122 -6.50 8.53 11.76
C ALA A 122 -5.81 8.79 10.42
N GLN A 123 -4.75 9.59 10.40
CA GLN A 123 -3.99 9.89 9.19
C GLN A 123 -3.31 8.63 8.63
N ALA A 124 -2.56 7.90 9.46
CA ALA A 124 -1.87 6.69 9.04
C ALA A 124 -2.85 5.63 8.50
N LEU A 125 -3.98 5.43 9.19
CA LEU A 125 -5.03 4.52 8.76
C LEU A 125 -5.67 4.97 7.44
N ALA A 126 -6.01 6.26 7.30
CA ALA A 126 -6.64 6.79 6.10
C ALA A 126 -5.72 6.68 4.87
N GLU A 127 -4.43 7.01 5.02
CA GLU A 127 -3.41 6.84 3.97
C GLU A 127 -3.32 5.38 3.53
N PHE A 128 -3.23 4.44 4.48
CA PHE A 128 -3.15 3.01 4.17
C PHE A 128 -4.41 2.48 3.49
N LYS A 129 -5.61 2.84 3.98
CA LYS A 129 -6.88 2.40 3.39
C LYS A 129 -7.09 2.95 1.99
N ALA A 130 -6.68 4.20 1.74
CA ALA A 130 -6.84 4.86 0.46
C ALA A 130 -5.89 4.34 -0.63
N ALA A 131 -4.78 3.70 -0.26
CA ALA A 131 -3.79 3.20 -1.22
C ALA A 131 -4.24 1.89 -1.89
N ASP A 132 -4.06 1.77 -3.20
CA ASP A 132 -4.24 0.51 -3.93
C ASP A 132 -2.95 -0.33 -3.87
N THR A 133 -1.80 0.34 -3.79
CA THR A 133 -0.47 -0.28 -3.67
C THR A 133 0.31 0.33 -2.51
N VAL A 134 1.02 -0.48 -1.75
CA VAL A 134 1.90 -0.01 -0.66
C VAL A 134 3.31 -0.51 -0.89
N VAL A 135 4.27 0.40 -1.02
CA VAL A 135 5.70 0.09 -1.03
C VAL A 135 6.23 0.31 0.38
N VAL A 136 6.77 -0.73 1.02
CA VAL A 136 7.24 -0.67 2.41
C VAL A 136 8.72 -1.00 2.47
N ALA A 137 9.56 -0.01 2.77
CA ALA A 137 10.98 -0.21 3.03
C ALA A 137 11.17 -0.71 4.47
N ALA A 138 11.54 -1.98 4.60
CA ALA A 138 11.61 -2.71 5.87
C ALA A 138 13.03 -3.24 6.11
N PRO A 139 13.98 -2.41 6.60
CA PRO A 139 15.30 -2.90 6.98
C PRO A 139 15.22 -3.80 8.20
N MET A 140 16.12 -4.77 8.31
CA MET A 140 16.30 -5.57 9.51
C MET A 140 17.24 -4.85 10.48
N TYR A 141 16.72 -4.48 11.65
CA TYR A 141 17.51 -4.02 12.79
C TYR A 141 17.27 -4.98 13.96
N ASN A 142 18.34 -5.55 14.51
CA ASN A 142 18.27 -6.49 15.64
C ASN A 142 17.25 -7.63 15.43
N PHE A 143 17.36 -8.33 14.29
CA PHE A 143 16.53 -9.49 13.90
C PHE A 143 15.04 -9.20 13.64
N THR A 144 14.62 -7.93 13.66
CA THR A 144 13.23 -7.54 13.34
C THR A 144 13.18 -6.23 12.57
N ILE A 145 11.98 -5.72 12.32
CA ILE A 145 11.73 -4.43 11.68
C ILE A 145 12.02 -3.25 12.63
N PRO A 146 12.21 -2.02 12.13
CA PRO A 146 12.40 -0.86 12.99
C PRO A 146 11.15 -0.59 13.83
N THR A 147 11.32 -0.04 15.04
CA THR A 147 10.18 0.35 15.88
C THR A 147 9.32 1.41 15.22
N GLN A 148 9.91 2.26 14.38
CA GLN A 148 9.22 3.24 13.54
C GLN A 148 8.21 2.57 12.61
N LEU A 149 8.61 1.48 11.93
CA LEU A 149 7.69 0.70 11.09
C LEU A 149 6.64 0.00 11.94
N LYS A 150 7.06 -0.58 13.08
CA LYS A 150 6.13 -1.28 13.98
C LYS A 150 5.07 -0.35 14.58
N ALA A 151 5.43 0.88 14.93
CA ALA A 151 4.53 1.90 15.45
C ALA A 151 3.51 2.33 14.39
N TRP A 152 3.92 2.46 13.12
CA TRP A 152 2.98 2.68 12.00
C TRP A 152 2.03 1.49 11.82
N ILE A 153 2.54 0.26 11.90
CA ILE A 153 1.72 -0.96 11.83
C ILE A 153 0.63 -0.95 12.91
N ASP A 154 0.96 -0.52 14.13
CA ASP A 154 -0.02 -0.41 15.22
C ASP A 154 -1.13 0.61 14.94
N ARG A 155 -0.90 1.62 14.09
CA ARG A 155 -1.94 2.59 13.71
C ARG A 155 -2.86 2.08 12.61
N ILE A 156 -2.42 1.12 11.80
CA ILE A 156 -3.22 0.57 10.69
C ILE A 156 -3.89 -0.75 11.05
N ALA A 157 -3.46 -1.43 12.12
CA ALA A 157 -4.08 -2.66 12.63
C ALA A 157 -5.34 -2.34 13.46
N VAL A 158 -6.44 -1.95 12.80
CA VAL A 158 -7.64 -1.48 13.47
C VAL A 158 -8.85 -2.38 13.16
N ALA A 159 -9.46 -2.91 14.22
CA ALA A 159 -10.66 -3.72 14.13
C ALA A 159 -11.83 -2.91 13.56
N GLY A 160 -12.59 -3.51 12.63
CA GLY A 160 -13.62 -2.84 11.84
C GLY A 160 -13.10 -2.11 10.60
N GLU A 161 -11.79 -1.87 10.49
CA GLU A 161 -11.20 -1.01 9.46
C GLU A 161 -10.29 -1.78 8.50
N THR A 162 -9.33 -2.56 9.01
CA THR A 162 -8.40 -3.38 8.22
C THR A 162 -8.53 -4.87 8.48
N PHE A 163 -9.20 -5.23 9.57
CA PHE A 163 -9.69 -6.57 9.86
C PHE A 163 -10.98 -6.48 10.69
N ARG A 164 -11.73 -7.57 10.83
CA ARG A 164 -12.88 -7.67 11.75
C ARG A 164 -12.91 -9.03 12.42
N TYR A 165 -13.58 -9.12 13.57
CA TYR A 165 -13.89 -10.41 14.20
C TYR A 165 -15.22 -10.95 13.69
N THR A 166 -15.25 -12.25 13.41
CA THR A 166 -16.44 -13.00 13.01
C THR A 166 -16.57 -14.25 13.88
N GLU A 167 -17.70 -14.96 13.81
CA GLU A 167 -17.87 -16.25 14.52
C GLU A 167 -16.82 -17.30 14.10
N ALA A 168 -16.28 -17.20 12.89
CA ALA A 168 -15.23 -18.08 12.37
C ALA A 168 -13.80 -17.61 12.72
N GLY A 169 -13.65 -16.53 13.49
CA GLY A 169 -12.37 -15.89 13.79
C GLY A 169 -12.13 -14.57 13.05
N PRO A 170 -10.92 -14.00 13.12
CA PRO A 170 -10.59 -12.74 12.46
C PRO A 170 -10.58 -12.87 10.92
N GLN A 171 -11.07 -11.84 10.23
CA GLN A 171 -11.10 -11.73 8.78
C GLN A 171 -10.50 -10.40 8.33
N GLY A 172 -9.52 -10.45 7.43
CA GLY A 172 -8.92 -9.27 6.81
C GLY A 172 -9.87 -8.52 5.87
N LEU A 173 -9.73 -7.19 5.80
CA LEU A 173 -10.59 -6.28 5.02
C LEU A 173 -9.85 -5.51 3.92
N CYS A 174 -8.58 -5.81 3.68
CA CYS A 174 -7.70 -5.12 2.74
C CYS A 174 -7.38 -5.93 1.47
N GLY A 175 -8.24 -6.88 1.10
CA GLY A 175 -8.11 -7.63 -0.15
C GLY A 175 -8.09 -6.71 -1.39
N GLY A 176 -7.43 -7.16 -2.46
CA GLY A 176 -7.26 -6.39 -3.70
C GLY A 176 -6.13 -5.34 -3.67
N LYS A 177 -5.56 -5.05 -2.48
CA LYS A 177 -4.37 -4.22 -2.34
C LYS A 177 -3.11 -5.01 -2.73
N LYS A 178 -2.14 -4.37 -3.37
CA LYS A 178 -0.79 -4.91 -3.58
C LYS A 178 0.17 -4.35 -2.54
N VAL A 179 1.05 -5.19 -1.99
CA VAL A 179 2.15 -4.75 -1.13
C VAL A 179 3.47 -5.19 -1.74
N ILE A 180 4.42 -4.26 -1.83
CA ILE A 180 5.80 -4.53 -2.24
C ILE A 180 6.69 -4.20 -1.03
N VAL A 181 7.25 -5.24 -0.41
CA VAL A 181 8.18 -5.11 0.70
C VAL A 181 9.59 -5.02 0.16
N VAL A 182 10.26 -3.90 0.41
CA VAL A 182 11.69 -3.74 0.16
C VAL A 182 12.45 -4.19 1.41
N SER A 183 12.89 -5.44 1.39
CA SER A 183 13.49 -6.14 2.51
C SER A 183 15.01 -6.09 2.41
N THR A 184 15.66 -5.43 3.38
CA THR A 184 17.12 -5.31 3.41
C THR A 184 17.70 -5.79 4.73
N SER A 185 18.80 -6.52 4.72
CA SER A 185 19.46 -6.99 5.94
C SER A 185 20.98 -7.08 5.78
N GLY A 186 21.69 -6.97 6.90
CA GLY A 186 23.15 -7.11 6.91
C GLY A 186 23.61 -8.54 6.64
N GLY A 187 22.94 -9.54 7.22
CA GLY A 187 23.21 -10.97 7.04
C GLY A 187 22.29 -11.64 6.03
N LEU A 188 22.30 -12.98 6.00
CA LEU A 188 21.41 -13.80 5.18
C LEU A 188 20.53 -14.67 6.09
N HIS A 189 19.27 -14.29 6.27
CA HIS A 189 18.38 -14.87 7.28
C HIS A 189 17.06 -15.44 6.74
N VAL A 190 16.77 -15.27 5.45
CA VAL A 190 15.52 -15.74 4.84
C VAL A 190 15.41 -17.25 4.95
N GLY A 191 14.25 -17.74 5.40
CA GLY A 191 13.99 -19.17 5.59
C GLY A 191 14.69 -19.79 6.82
N GLN A 192 15.31 -18.97 7.67
CA GLN A 192 15.98 -19.41 8.89
C GLN A 192 15.30 -18.86 10.15
N ALA A 193 15.53 -19.51 11.29
CA ALA A 193 14.99 -19.08 12.59
C ALA A 193 15.36 -17.62 12.95
N THR A 194 16.51 -17.14 12.47
CA THR A 194 16.97 -15.76 12.70
C THR A 194 16.23 -14.71 11.86
N GLY A 195 15.42 -15.12 10.87
CA GLY A 195 14.62 -14.24 10.01
C GLY A 195 13.13 -14.16 10.36
N VAL A 196 12.64 -14.96 11.33
CA VAL A 196 11.20 -15.11 11.61
C VAL A 196 10.51 -13.80 12.00
N ALA A 197 11.21 -12.92 12.72
CA ALA A 197 10.67 -11.65 13.19
C ALA A 197 10.85 -10.51 12.17
N HIS A 198 11.31 -10.80 10.95
CA HIS A 198 11.46 -9.83 9.87
C HIS A 198 10.47 -10.11 8.74
N GLU A 199 10.85 -10.84 7.69
CA GLU A 199 9.94 -11.08 6.56
C GLU A 199 8.72 -11.93 6.92
N ASP A 200 8.88 -12.97 7.75
CA ASP A 200 7.76 -13.86 8.09
C ASP A 200 6.74 -13.15 8.98
N TYR A 201 7.18 -12.28 9.88
CA TYR A 201 6.30 -11.35 10.59
C TYR A 201 5.48 -10.46 9.63
N LEU A 202 6.12 -9.89 8.61
CA LEU A 202 5.43 -9.04 7.63
C LEU A 202 4.44 -9.84 6.77
N LYS A 203 4.77 -11.09 6.40
CA LYS A 203 3.83 -11.99 5.70
C LYS A 203 2.60 -12.29 6.56
N VAL A 204 2.81 -12.61 7.84
CA VAL A 204 1.71 -12.83 8.81
C VAL A 204 0.85 -11.58 8.91
N LEU A 205 1.46 -10.41 9.06
CA LEU A 205 0.74 -9.14 9.21
C LEU A 205 -0.12 -8.81 7.99
N PHE A 206 0.45 -8.76 6.79
CA PHE A 206 -0.30 -8.39 5.59
C PHE A 206 -1.32 -9.46 5.21
N GLY A 207 -1.00 -10.74 5.43
CA GLY A 207 -1.95 -11.84 5.30
C GLY A 207 -3.13 -11.72 6.28
N PHE A 208 -2.89 -11.29 7.52
CA PHE A 208 -3.95 -11.02 8.51
C PHE A 208 -4.90 -9.91 8.07
N PHE A 209 -4.40 -8.89 7.36
CA PHE A 209 -5.24 -7.87 6.72
C PHE A 209 -5.97 -8.36 5.46
N GLY A 210 -5.74 -9.60 5.02
CA GLY A 210 -6.38 -10.19 3.83
C GLY A 210 -5.70 -9.81 2.52
N ILE A 211 -4.48 -9.30 2.57
CA ILE A 211 -3.67 -8.96 1.40
C ILE A 211 -3.03 -10.23 0.85
N THR A 212 -3.37 -10.59 -0.37
CA THR A 212 -2.88 -11.82 -1.03
C THR A 212 -1.75 -11.56 -2.02
N ASP A 213 -1.62 -10.32 -2.52
CA ASP A 213 -0.56 -9.90 -3.43
C ASP A 213 0.54 -9.17 -2.64
N VAL A 214 1.50 -9.95 -2.11
CA VAL A 214 2.65 -9.46 -1.36
C VAL A 214 3.93 -9.91 -2.04
N GLU A 215 4.66 -8.95 -2.60
CA GLU A 215 5.94 -9.17 -3.28
C GLU A 215 7.10 -8.68 -2.41
N PHE A 216 8.24 -9.35 -2.53
CA PHE A 216 9.46 -8.99 -1.78
C PHE A 216 10.60 -8.68 -2.73
N VAL A 217 11.09 -7.44 -2.69
CA VAL A 217 12.36 -7.02 -3.30
C VAL A 217 13.44 -7.13 -2.24
N ARG A 218 14.43 -8.00 -2.45
CA ARG A 218 15.41 -8.36 -1.41
C ARG A 218 16.81 -7.90 -1.77
N ALA A 219 17.47 -7.23 -0.83
CA ALA A 219 18.92 -7.00 -0.85
C ALA A 219 19.51 -7.34 0.52
N HIS A 220 20.01 -8.57 0.67
CA HIS A 220 20.53 -9.13 1.94
C HIS A 220 22.02 -9.43 1.82
N GLY A 221 22.69 -9.72 2.93
CA GLY A 221 24.15 -9.88 2.96
C GLY A 221 24.92 -8.56 2.82
N LEU A 222 24.26 -7.42 3.07
CA LEU A 222 24.80 -6.09 2.82
C LEU A 222 25.99 -5.72 3.71
N ALA A 223 26.26 -6.50 4.77
CA ALA A 223 27.38 -6.30 5.69
C ALA A 223 28.56 -7.25 5.43
N TYR A 224 28.51 -8.10 4.39
CA TYR A 224 29.57 -9.08 4.08
C TYR A 224 30.68 -8.56 3.14
N GLY A 225 30.73 -7.25 2.91
CA GLY A 225 31.72 -6.59 2.05
C GLY A 225 31.11 -6.02 0.77
N GLU A 226 31.87 -5.16 0.10
CA GLU A 226 31.37 -4.33 -1.00
C GLU A 226 30.89 -5.15 -2.20
N GLU A 227 31.60 -6.22 -2.55
CA GLU A 227 31.21 -7.08 -3.68
C GLU A 227 29.84 -7.74 -3.45
N VAL A 228 29.62 -8.30 -2.26
CA VAL A 228 28.34 -8.94 -1.89
C VAL A 228 27.22 -7.90 -1.83
N ARG A 229 27.49 -6.73 -1.23
CA ARG A 229 26.54 -5.61 -1.16
C ARG A 229 26.14 -5.15 -2.57
N SER A 230 27.10 -4.86 -3.43
CA SER A 230 26.88 -4.40 -4.80
C SER A 230 26.09 -5.42 -5.61
N LYS A 231 26.42 -6.72 -5.49
CA LYS A 231 25.65 -7.79 -6.13
C LYS A 231 24.20 -7.83 -5.63
N ALA A 232 23.97 -7.79 -4.32
CA ALA A 232 22.62 -7.83 -3.75
C ALA A 232 21.77 -6.64 -4.20
N MET A 233 22.35 -5.44 -4.25
CA MET A 233 21.68 -4.24 -4.76
C MET A 233 21.36 -4.35 -6.26
N SER A 234 22.30 -4.88 -7.06
CA SER A 234 22.11 -5.09 -8.50
C SER A 234 21.02 -6.12 -8.78
N ASP A 235 21.01 -7.25 -8.07
CA ASP A 235 19.99 -8.30 -8.22
C ASP A 235 18.60 -7.76 -7.88
N ALA A 236 18.49 -6.97 -6.80
CA ALA A 236 17.24 -6.30 -6.43
C ALA A 236 16.77 -5.31 -7.52
N GLN A 237 17.69 -4.51 -8.09
CA GLN A 237 17.36 -3.58 -9.17
C GLN A 237 16.91 -4.31 -10.44
N ALA A 238 17.51 -5.46 -10.75
CA ALA A 238 17.10 -6.32 -11.85
C ALA A 238 15.67 -6.86 -11.64
N GLN A 239 15.35 -7.33 -10.42
CA GLN A 239 13.99 -7.76 -10.05
C GLN A 239 12.98 -6.62 -10.24
N ILE A 240 13.30 -5.40 -9.78
CA ILE A 240 12.43 -4.23 -9.95
C ILE A 240 12.13 -3.97 -11.43
N SER A 241 13.15 -4.06 -12.27
CA SER A 241 13.06 -3.69 -13.68
C SER A 241 12.39 -4.76 -14.56
N GLN A 242 12.51 -6.04 -14.17
CA GLN A 242 12.14 -7.17 -15.04
C GLN A 242 10.93 -7.97 -14.56
N GLN A 243 10.62 -7.96 -13.26
CA GLN A 243 9.70 -8.92 -12.66
C GLN A 243 8.48 -8.27 -12.00
N LEU A 244 8.61 -7.07 -11.44
CA LEU A 244 7.49 -6.41 -10.75
C LEU A 244 6.37 -5.91 -11.67
N PHE A 245 6.68 -5.68 -12.96
CA PHE A 245 5.77 -5.03 -13.92
C PHE A 245 5.55 -5.84 -15.20
N ALA A 246 6.05 -7.08 -15.26
CA ALA A 246 5.96 -7.93 -16.45
C ALA A 246 4.55 -8.50 -16.72
N ALA A 247 3.59 -8.23 -15.84
CA ALA A 247 2.18 -8.59 -16.01
C ALA A 247 1.33 -7.32 -15.93
N ALA A 248 1.22 -6.60 -17.05
CA ALA A 248 0.23 -5.54 -17.27
C ALA A 248 -0.38 -5.69 -18.67
#